data_AF-A0A524DVY1-F1
#
_entry.id   AF-A0A524DVY1-F1
#
_cell.length_a   1.000
_cell.length_b   1.000
_cell.length_c   1.000
_cell.angle_alpha   90.00
_cell.angle_beta   90.00
_cell.angle_gamma   90.00
#
_symmetry.space_group_name_H-M   'P 1'
#
loop_
_entity.id
_entity.type
_entity.pdbx_description
1 polymer ?
#
loop_
_entity_poly.entity_id
_entity_poly.type
_entity_poly.pdbx_seq_one_letter_code
_entity_poly.pdbx_strand_id
1 'polypeptide(L)'
;MQIPQILKYTFLFHMIVAFVFGIWYYLAPDTWVALIAWPYYDPVADRFMAALMIGFAVTSLLGYRAESWEKVEIVVMGEIVFTLLGTIGYIWGMMDPSVPIVGWALTGLIALFFVLFTVSYYTATRSV
;
A
#
# COMPACT_ATOMS: atom_id res chain seq x y z
N MET A 1 -17.63 9.12 15.03
CA MET A 1 -17.64 7.65 15.15
C MET A 1 -16.28 7.18 15.66
N GLN A 2 -16.23 6.13 16.49
CA GLN A 2 -14.94 5.58 16.92
C GLN A 2 -14.27 4.82 15.78
N ILE A 3 -12.94 4.84 15.75
CA ILE A 3 -12.15 4.12 14.76
C ILE A 3 -12.17 2.61 15.10
N PRO A 4 -12.57 1.72 14.16
CA PRO A 4 -12.48 0.28 14.39
C PRO A 4 -11.05 -0.17 14.68
N GLN A 5 -10.87 -1.14 15.58
CA GLN A 5 -9.53 -1.68 15.91
C GLN A 5 -8.82 -2.26 14.69
N ILE A 6 -9.56 -2.93 13.79
CA ILE A 6 -9.01 -3.43 12.53
C ILE A 6 -8.36 -2.30 11.70
N LEU A 7 -8.94 -1.10 11.70
CA LEU A 7 -8.39 0.02 10.95
C LEU A 7 -7.09 0.54 11.58
N LYS A 8 -6.99 0.56 12.92
CA LYS A 8 -5.74 0.91 13.62
C LYS A 8 -4.62 -0.05 13.23
N TYR A 9 -4.87 -1.35 13.26
CA TYR A 9 -3.86 -2.33 12.85
C TYR A 9 -3.54 -2.26 11.36
N THR A 10 -4.55 -2.00 10.52
CA THR A 10 -4.35 -1.79 9.07
C THR A 10 -3.43 -0.60 8.82
N PHE A 11 -3.70 0.56 9.43
CA PHE A 11 -2.84 1.74 9.29
C PHE A 11 -1.42 1.50 9.80
N LEU A 12 -1.25 0.85 10.96
CA LEU A 12 0.07 0.53 11.50
C LEU A 12 0.85 -0.41 10.57
N PHE A 13 0.21 -1.48 10.11
CA PHE A 13 0.83 -2.45 9.21
C PHE A 13 1.18 -1.82 7.86
N HIS A 14 0.24 -1.08 7.27
CA HIS A 14 0.46 -0.38 6.01
C HIS A 14 1.60 0.63 6.11
N MET A 15 1.63 1.43 7.19
CA MET A 15 2.70 2.40 7.43
C MET A 15 4.08 1.73 7.52
N ILE A 16 4.21 0.62 8.25
CA ILE A 16 5.49 -0.10 8.36
C ILE A 16 5.94 -0.61 6.99
N VAL A 17 5.04 -1.27 6.25
CA VAL A 17 5.35 -1.81 4.93
C VAL A 17 5.71 -0.68 3.97
N ALA A 18 4.83 0.30 3.79
CA ALA A 18 5.04 1.40 2.85
C ALA A 18 6.29 2.22 3.20
N PHE A 19 6.60 2.41 4.47
CA PHE A 19 7.81 3.13 4.89
C PHE A 19 9.09 2.33 4.62
N VAL A 20 9.14 1.05 5.00
CA VAL A 20 10.34 0.20 4.77
C VAL A 20 10.62 0.04 3.29
N PHE A 21 9.61 -0.34 2.51
CA PHE A 21 9.76 -0.47 1.06
C PHE A 21 10.00 0.87 0.38
N GLY A 22 9.27 1.92 0.78
CA GLY A 22 9.44 3.25 0.21
C GLY A 22 10.83 3.82 0.44
N ILE A 23 11.38 3.75 1.67
CA ILE A 23 12.74 4.25 1.95
C ILE A 23 13.79 3.45 1.19
N TRP A 24 13.70 2.11 1.22
CA TRP A 24 14.65 1.28 0.50
C TRP A 24 14.62 1.54 -1.01
N TYR A 25 13.42 1.54 -1.60
CA TYR A 25 13.25 1.72 -3.03
C TYR A 25 13.59 3.15 -3.50
N TYR A 26 13.44 4.15 -2.63
CA TYR A 26 13.83 5.53 -2.94
C TYR A 26 15.36 5.70 -2.98
N LEU A 27 16.07 5.14 -2.00
CA LEU A 27 17.51 5.32 -1.84
C LEU A 27 18.31 4.42 -2.79
N ALA A 28 17.89 3.17 -2.97
CA ALA A 28 18.65 2.15 -3.69
C ALA A 28 17.73 1.25 -4.55
N PRO A 29 17.02 1.81 -5.56
CA PRO A 29 16.07 1.05 -6.38
C PRO A 29 16.74 -0.10 -7.17
N ASP A 30 17.99 0.07 -7.57
CA ASP A 30 18.81 -0.94 -8.25
C ASP A 30 19.02 -2.19 -7.40
N THR A 31 19.24 -2.02 -6.08
CA THR A 31 19.41 -3.16 -5.16
C THR A 31 18.14 -3.99 -5.02
N TRP A 32 16.96 -3.33 -5.05
CA TRP A 32 15.68 -4.02 -5.01
C TRP A 32 15.45 -4.81 -6.30
N VAL A 33 15.62 -4.16 -7.46
CA VAL A 33 15.49 -4.78 -8.78
C VAL A 33 16.43 -5.99 -8.91
N ALA A 34 17.68 -5.85 -8.51
CA ALA A 34 18.66 -6.93 -8.52
C ALA A 34 18.27 -8.08 -7.57
N LEU A 35 17.79 -7.77 -6.36
CA LEU A 35 17.41 -8.77 -5.37
C LEU A 35 16.29 -9.69 -5.85
N ILE A 36 15.27 -9.13 -6.48
CA ILE A 36 14.10 -9.90 -6.91
C ILE A 36 14.18 -10.34 -8.37
N ALA A 37 15.28 -10.04 -9.06
CA ALA A 37 15.46 -10.25 -10.50
C ALA A 37 14.35 -9.60 -11.34
N TRP A 38 13.96 -8.37 -11.00
CA TRP A 38 12.96 -7.63 -11.76
C TRP A 38 13.52 -7.28 -13.15
N PRO A 39 12.78 -7.53 -14.25
CA PRO A 39 13.30 -7.35 -15.61
C PRO A 39 13.37 -5.89 -16.06
N TYR A 40 12.73 -4.98 -15.33
CA TYR A 40 12.60 -3.57 -15.65
C TYR A 40 13.32 -2.70 -14.61
N TYR A 41 14.02 -1.67 -15.07
CA TYR A 41 14.67 -0.69 -14.21
C TYR A 41 14.52 0.72 -14.80
N ASP A 42 13.81 1.59 -14.09
CA ASP A 42 13.74 3.01 -14.39
C ASP A 42 13.95 3.79 -13.09
N PRO A 43 15.16 4.32 -12.85
CA PRO A 43 15.51 4.97 -11.58
C PRO A 43 14.68 6.22 -11.28
N VAL A 44 14.01 6.83 -12.26
CA VAL A 44 13.15 7.99 -12.05
C VAL A 44 11.75 7.51 -11.64
N ALA A 45 11.17 6.57 -12.40
CA ALA A 45 9.86 6.01 -12.08
C ALA A 45 9.87 5.26 -10.74
N ASP A 46 10.93 4.51 -10.45
CA ASP A 46 11.09 3.74 -9.22
C ASP A 46 11.12 4.65 -7.99
N ARG A 47 11.90 5.74 -8.05
CA ARG A 47 11.96 6.73 -6.98
C ARG A 47 10.67 7.52 -6.82
N PHE A 48 9.98 7.79 -7.92
CA PHE A 48 8.67 8.43 -7.87
C PHE A 48 7.64 7.52 -7.17
N MET A 49 7.60 6.24 -7.52
CA MET A 49 6.76 5.25 -6.84
C MET A 49 7.14 5.13 -5.36
N ALA A 50 8.43 5.11 -5.04
CA ALA A 50 8.91 5.08 -3.67
C ALA A 50 8.48 6.32 -2.86
N ALA A 51 8.53 7.51 -3.46
CA ALA A 51 8.03 8.74 -2.84
C ALA A 51 6.52 8.67 -2.57
N LEU A 52 5.75 8.10 -3.48
CA LEU A 52 4.32 7.83 -3.28
C LEU A 52 4.09 6.93 -2.06
N MET A 53 4.85 5.83 -1.94
CA MET A 53 4.76 4.91 -0.79
C MET A 53 5.11 5.60 0.53
N ILE A 54 6.16 6.43 0.56
CA ILE A 54 6.52 7.22 1.75
C ILE A 54 5.38 8.19 2.12
N GLY A 55 4.79 8.86 1.14
CA GLY A 55 3.63 9.73 1.35
C GLY A 55 2.46 9.00 1.99
N PHE A 56 2.10 7.82 1.46
CA PHE A 56 1.04 6.97 2.03
C PHE A 56 1.39 6.39 3.41
N ALA A 57 2.68 6.13 3.67
CA ALA A 57 3.13 5.73 5.00
C ALA A 57 2.85 6.84 6.03
N VAL A 58 3.07 8.10 5.66
CA VAL A 58 2.77 9.26 6.51
C VAL A 58 1.26 9.42 6.72
N THR A 59 0.44 9.32 5.67
CA THR A 59 -1.03 9.38 5.84
C THR A 59 -1.53 8.24 6.72
N SER A 60 -0.94 7.06 6.62
CA SER A 60 -1.25 5.92 7.50
C SER A 60 -0.79 6.12 8.93
N LEU A 61 0.37 6.75 9.17
CA LEU A 61 0.79 7.16 10.52
C LEU A 61 -0.21 8.14 11.15
N LEU A 62 -0.66 9.13 10.36
CA LEU A 62 -1.67 10.10 10.81
C LEU A 62 -3.01 9.41 11.07
N GLY A 63 -3.42 8.49 10.21
CA GLY A 63 -4.63 7.67 10.40
C GLY A 63 -4.56 6.80 11.65
N TYR A 64 -3.41 6.19 11.93
CA TYR A 64 -3.17 5.44 13.16
C TYR A 64 -3.29 6.31 14.42
N ARG A 65 -2.91 7.59 14.35
CA ARG A 65 -2.98 8.54 15.47
C ARG A 65 -4.31 9.29 15.57
N ALA A 66 -5.17 9.22 14.56
CA ALA A 66 -6.44 9.92 14.56
C ALA A 66 -7.36 9.41 15.68
N GLU A 67 -8.25 10.28 16.17
CA GLU A 67 -9.13 9.98 17.31
C GLU A 67 -10.56 9.66 16.88
N SER A 68 -10.92 9.93 15.62
CA SER A 68 -12.26 9.75 15.11
C SER A 68 -12.26 9.34 13.63
N TRP A 69 -13.31 8.62 13.22
CA TRP A 69 -13.52 8.17 11.85
C TRP A 69 -13.54 9.33 10.85
N GLU A 70 -14.18 10.43 11.22
CA GLU A 70 -14.38 11.59 10.35
C GLU A 70 -13.05 12.20 9.88
N LYS A 71 -11.98 12.06 10.69
CA LYS A 71 -10.63 12.52 10.34
C LYS A 71 -9.91 11.62 9.33
N VAL A 72 -10.36 10.36 9.17
CA VAL A 72 -9.66 9.34 8.37
C VAL A 72 -10.47 8.81 7.20
N GLU A 73 -11.77 9.09 7.13
CA GLU A 73 -12.67 8.56 6.10
C GLU A 73 -12.14 8.79 4.68
N ILE A 74 -11.77 10.04 4.34
CA ILE A 74 -11.26 10.37 3.01
C ILE A 74 -9.92 9.67 2.71
N VAL A 75 -9.09 9.45 3.73
CA VAL A 75 -7.82 8.72 3.59
C VAL A 75 -8.11 7.26 3.31
N VAL A 76 -9.04 6.63 4.05
CA VAL A 76 -9.43 5.23 3.81
C VAL A 76 -10.01 5.04 2.43
N MET A 77 -10.88 5.95 1.97
CA MET A 77 -11.42 5.90 0.61
C MET A 77 -10.32 6.02 -0.45
N GLY A 78 -9.35 6.91 -0.24
CA GLY A 78 -8.18 7.04 -1.11
C GLY A 78 -7.32 5.77 -1.15
N GLU A 79 -7.05 5.16 0.01
CA GLU A 79 -6.32 3.89 0.12
C GLU A 79 -7.05 2.75 -0.59
N ILE A 80 -8.39 2.67 -0.47
CA ILE A 80 -9.20 1.67 -1.19
C ILE A 80 -9.02 1.82 -2.69
N VAL A 81 -9.13 3.03 -3.23
CA VAL A 81 -8.96 3.28 -4.68
C VAL A 81 -7.54 2.96 -5.13
N PHE A 82 -6.53 3.44 -4.39
CA PHE A 82 -5.13 3.21 -4.71
C PHE A 82 -4.79 1.72 -4.70
N THR A 83 -5.16 1.00 -3.65
CA THR A 83 -4.85 -0.43 -3.50
C THR A 83 -5.65 -1.30 -4.47
N LEU A 84 -6.89 -0.92 -4.82
CA LEU A 84 -7.66 -1.59 -5.88
C LEU A 84 -6.98 -1.45 -7.24
N LEU A 85 -6.67 -0.22 -7.66
CA LEU A 85 -6.02 0.04 -8.95
C LEU A 85 -4.61 -0.56 -8.99
N GLY A 86 -3.87 -0.48 -7.89
CA GLY A 86 -2.58 -1.14 -7.73
C GLY A 86 -2.70 -2.66 -7.86
N THR A 87 -3.68 -3.28 -7.22
CA THR A 87 -3.93 -4.73 -7.37
C THR A 87 -4.19 -5.11 -8.83
N ILE A 88 -5.06 -4.37 -9.52
CA ILE A 88 -5.36 -4.60 -10.94
C ILE A 88 -4.10 -4.42 -11.80
N GLY A 89 -3.33 -3.35 -11.56
CA GLY A 89 -2.08 -3.07 -12.28
C GLY A 89 -1.03 -4.15 -12.07
N TYR A 90 -0.86 -4.64 -10.84
CA TYR A 90 0.05 -5.74 -10.53
C TYR A 90 -0.39 -7.05 -11.19
N ILE A 91 -1.69 -7.40 -11.13
CA ILE A 91 -2.21 -8.59 -11.82
C ILE A 91 -1.93 -8.51 -13.33
N TRP A 92 -2.17 -7.35 -13.94
CA TRP A 92 -1.89 -7.13 -15.35
C TRP A 92 -0.39 -7.24 -15.66
N GLY A 93 0.46 -6.61 -14.86
CA GLY A 93 1.93 -6.69 -15.02
C GLY A 93 2.46 -8.11 -14.86
N MET A 94 1.89 -8.91 -13.95
CA MET A 94 2.26 -10.31 -13.77
C MET A 94 1.84 -11.22 -14.94
N MET A 95 1.05 -10.74 -15.92
CA MET A 95 0.78 -11.49 -17.15
C MET A 95 1.99 -11.51 -18.09
N ASP A 96 2.99 -10.65 -17.86
CA ASP A 96 4.26 -10.68 -18.58
C ASP A 96 5.12 -11.86 -18.08
N PRO A 97 5.46 -12.83 -18.95
CA PRO A 97 6.26 -14.01 -18.57
C PRO A 97 7.69 -13.69 -18.10
N SER A 98 8.20 -12.48 -18.38
CA SER A 98 9.53 -12.05 -17.93
C SER A 98 9.55 -11.65 -16.44
N VAL A 99 8.39 -11.40 -15.84
CA VAL A 99 8.29 -10.95 -14.44
C VAL A 99 8.44 -12.14 -13.48
N PRO A 100 9.34 -12.05 -12.48
CA PRO A 100 9.64 -13.14 -11.57
C PRO A 100 8.46 -13.47 -10.65
N ILE A 101 8.32 -14.75 -10.26
CA ILE A 101 7.20 -15.25 -9.45
C ILE A 101 7.01 -14.52 -8.11
N VAL A 102 8.08 -13.95 -7.56
CA VAL A 102 8.04 -13.11 -6.34
C VAL A 102 7.14 -11.88 -6.49
N GLY A 103 6.91 -11.40 -7.72
CA GLY A 103 5.94 -10.35 -8.00
C GLY A 103 4.52 -10.69 -7.55
N TRP A 104 4.13 -11.97 -7.54
CA TRP A 104 2.83 -12.41 -6.99
C TRP A 104 2.72 -12.18 -5.48
N ALA A 105 3.82 -12.21 -4.73
CA ALA A 105 3.80 -11.88 -3.31
C ALA A 105 3.50 -10.39 -3.10
N LEU A 106 4.03 -9.51 -3.95
CA LEU A 106 3.72 -8.08 -3.94
C LEU A 106 2.26 -7.83 -4.35
N THR A 107 1.76 -8.55 -5.37
CA THR A 107 0.35 -8.53 -5.77
C THR A 107 -0.56 -8.95 -4.61
N GLY A 108 -0.22 -10.03 -3.91
CA GLY A 108 -0.97 -10.50 -2.74
C GLY A 108 -0.95 -9.48 -1.60
N LEU A 109 0.16 -8.79 -1.39
CA LEU A 109 0.31 -7.77 -0.36
C LEU A 109 -0.56 -6.54 -0.63
N ILE A 110 -0.56 -6.01 -1.87
CA ILE A 110 -1.42 -4.86 -2.21
C ILE A 110 -2.91 -5.24 -2.21
N ALA A 111 -3.25 -6.46 -2.65
CA ALA A 111 -4.61 -6.99 -2.58
C ALA A 111 -5.07 -7.15 -1.12
N LEU A 112 -4.19 -7.59 -0.22
CA LEU A 112 -4.48 -7.67 1.21
C LEU A 112 -4.82 -6.29 1.78
N PHE A 113 -4.06 -5.25 1.44
CA PHE A 113 -4.38 -3.88 1.89
C PHE A 113 -5.72 -3.40 1.35
N PHE A 114 -6.03 -3.67 0.08
CA PHE A 114 -7.36 -3.39 -0.48
C PHE A 114 -8.47 -4.03 0.35
N VAL A 115 -8.34 -5.31 0.68
CA VAL A 115 -9.33 -6.02 1.52
C VAL A 115 -9.40 -5.40 2.93
N LEU A 116 -8.25 -5.16 3.58
CA LEU A 116 -8.20 -4.63 4.95
C LEU A 116 -8.84 -3.24 5.06
N PHE A 117 -8.54 -2.32 4.14
CA PHE A 117 -9.15 -1.00 4.13
C PHE A 117 -10.64 -1.06 3.79
N THR A 118 -11.04 -1.92 2.86
CA THR A 118 -12.45 -2.11 2.49
C THR A 118 -13.27 -2.67 3.65
N VAL A 119 -12.78 -3.72 4.33
CA VAL A 119 -13.43 -4.29 5.52
C VAL A 119 -13.49 -3.28 6.65
N SER A 120 -12.42 -2.50 6.85
CA SER A 120 -12.39 -1.43 7.85
C SER A 120 -13.45 -0.36 7.58
N TYR A 121 -13.62 0.06 6.32
CA TYR A 121 -14.65 1.02 5.90
C TYR A 121 -16.07 0.50 6.17
N TYR A 122 -16.37 -0.75 5.78
CA TYR A 122 -17.68 -1.33 6.05
C TYR A 122 -17.95 -1.54 7.54
N THR A 123 -16.92 -1.85 8.33
CA THR A 123 -17.08 -2.00 9.78
C THR A 123 -17.38 -0.66 10.45
N ALA A 124 -16.71 0.41 10.02
CA ALA A 124 -16.97 1.76 10.52
C ALA A 124 -18.39 2.25 10.18
N THR A 125 -18.86 1.99 8.95
CA THR A 125 -20.14 2.51 8.44
C THR A 125 -21.38 1.69 8.85
N ARG A 126 -21.22 0.39 9.15
CA ARG A 126 -22.32 -0.46 9.66
C ARG A 126 -22.60 -0.31 11.15
N SER A 127 -21.76 0.41 11.88
CA SER A 127 -21.94 0.67 13.32
C SER A 127 -22.92 1.83 13.60
N VAL A 128 -23.79 2.14 12.62
CA VAL A 128 -24.77 3.23 12.61
C VAL A 128 -26.17 2.68 12.81
#